data_AF-A0A949QFE2-F1
#
_entry.id   AF-A0A949QFE2-F1
#
_cell.length_a   1.000
_cell.length_b   1.000
_cell.length_c   1.000
_cell.angle_alpha   90.00
_cell.angle_beta   90.00
_cell.angle_gamma   90.00
#
_symmetry.space_group_name_H-M   'P 1'
#
loop_
_entity.id
_entity.type
_entity.pdbx_description
1 polymer ?
#
loop_
_entity_poly.entity_id
_entity_poly.type
_entity_poly.pdbx_seq_one_letter_code
_entity_poly.pdbx_strand_id
1 'polypeptide(L)' 'MTIAELKVKPFAERLQLMEELWETLSNEDNHLQSPAWHQEILEERMNLIHTGQAEYVTIEELKIKQAKSF' A
#
# COMPACT_ATOMS: atom_id res chain seq x y z
N MET A 1 7.21 21.37 1.66
CA MET A 1 6.20 21.19 2.73
C MET A 1 6.80 20.34 3.84
N THR A 2 6.71 20.80 5.09
CA THR A 2 7.23 20.09 6.26
C THR A 2 6.12 19.36 7.02
N ILE A 3 6.49 18.39 7.85
CA ILE A 3 5.53 17.70 8.73
C ILE A 3 4.89 18.69 9.72
N ALA A 4 5.64 19.70 10.17
CA ALA A 4 5.12 20.74 11.06
C ALA A 4 4.02 21.57 10.39
N GLU A 5 4.20 21.93 9.11
CA GLU A 5 3.20 22.63 8.30
C GLU A 5 1.95 21.77 8.05
N LEU A 6 2.10 20.46 7.83
CA LEU A 6 0.98 19.55 7.67
C LEU A 6 0.15 19.45 8.96
N LYS A 7 0.78 19.34 10.12
CA LYS A 7 0.09 19.13 11.41
C LYS A 7 -0.89 20.25 11.77
N VAL A 8 -0.62 21.48 11.33
CA VAL A 8 -1.49 22.64 11.63
C VAL A 8 -2.66 22.78 10.64
N LYS A 9 -2.70 21.99 9.56
CA LYS A 9 -3.79 22.01 8.58
C LYS A 9 -4.99 21.17 9.05
N PRO A 10 -6.24 21.56 8.70
CA PRO A 10 -7.42 20.74 8.89
C PRO A 10 -7.23 19.33 8.30
N PHE A 11 -7.90 18.34 8.89
CA PHE A 11 -7.83 16.95 8.43
C PHE A 11 -8.23 16.80 6.96
N ALA A 12 -9.31 17.45 6.54
CA ALA A 12 -9.78 17.40 5.16
C ALA A 12 -8.74 17.94 4.16
N GLU A 13 -8.08 19.05 4.50
CA GLU A 13 -7.03 19.64 3.65
C GLU A 13 -5.80 18.72 3.55
N ARG A 14 -5.41 18.09 4.66
CA ARG A 14 -4.33 17.08 4.62
C ARG A 14 -4.69 15.88 3.75
N LEU A 15 -5.95 15.44 3.79
CA LEU A 15 -6.41 14.30 3.00
C LEU A 15 -6.42 14.63 1.50
N GLN A 16 -6.99 15.78 1.14
CA GLN A 16 -6.97 16.26 -0.25
C GLN A 16 -5.54 16.37 -0.79
N LEU A 17 -4.63 16.93 0.01
CA LEU A 17 -3.24 17.06 -0.41
C LEU A 17 -2.53 15.71 -0.57
N MET A 18 -2.90 14.71 0.23
CA MET A 18 -2.41 13.34 0.07
C MET A 18 -2.91 12.72 -1.24
N GLU A 19 -4.18 12.96 -1.61
CA GLU A 19 -4.77 12.49 -2.87
C GLU A 19 -4.12 13.14 -4.09
N GLU A 20 -3.95 14.46 -4.08
CA GLU A 20 -3.30 15.21 -5.18
C GLU A 20 -1.82 14.78 -5.35
N LEU A 21 -1.11 14.59 -4.24
CA LEU A 21 0.26 14.08 -4.27
C LEU A 21 0.32 12.66 -4.84
N TRP A 22 -0.60 11.79 -4.42
CA TRP A 22 -0.68 10.42 -4.91
C TRP A 22 -0.98 10.35 -6.41
N GLU A 23 -1.91 11.17 -6.90
CA GLU A 23 -2.24 11.27 -8.33
C GLU A 23 -1.03 11.74 -9.15
N THR A 24 -0.29 12.73 -8.64
CA THR A 24 0.93 13.21 -9.29
C THR A 24 1.97 12.09 -9.40
N LEU A 25 2.29 11.42 -8.28
CA LEU A 25 3.29 10.36 -8.23
C LEU A 25 2.90 9.12 -9.06
N SER A 26 1.60 8.80 -9.13
CA SER A 26 1.12 7.64 -9.87
C SER A 26 1.16 7.83 -11.39
N ASN A 27 1.10 9.09 -11.83
CA ASN A 27 1.12 9.47 -13.25
C ASN A 27 2.52 9.91 -13.74
N GLU A 28 3.51 9.97 -12.85
CA GLU A 28 4.90 10.19 -13.25
C GLU A 28 5.48 8.91 -13.87
N ASP A 29 6.08 9.01 -15.06
CA ASP A 29 6.85 7.93 -15.73
C ASP A 29 8.16 7.57 -14.99
N ASN A 30 8.26 7.95 -13.72
CA ASN A 30 9.40 7.69 -12.88
C ASN A 30 9.31 6.25 -12.36
N HIS A 31 9.68 5.30 -13.22
CA HIS A 31 9.69 3.88 -12.88
C HIS A 31 10.80 3.59 -11.86
N LEU A 32 10.48 3.74 -10.59
CA LEU A 32 11.25 3.13 -9.51
C LEU A 32 11.33 1.64 -9.77
N GLN A 33 12.53 1.14 -10.08
CA GLN A 33 12.76 -0.29 -10.22
C GLN A 33 12.39 -0.96 -8.90
N SER A 34 11.57 -2.01 -8.98
CA SER A 34 11.31 -2.84 -7.81
C SER A 34 12.65 -3.38 -7.27
N PRO A 35 12.80 -3.50 -5.94
CA PRO A 35 13.98 -4.12 -5.37
C PRO A 35 14.20 -5.53 -5.93
N ALA A 36 15.45 -5.97 -6.07
CA ALA A 36 15.78 -7.27 -6.65
C ALA A 36 15.07 -8.45 -5.93
N TRP A 37 14.93 -8.36 -4.60
CA TRP A 37 14.24 -9.38 -3.79
C TRP A 37 12.73 -9.45 -4.07
N HIS A 38 12.12 -8.41 -4.62
CA HIS A 38 10.66 -8.33 -4.77
C HIS A 38 10.14 -9.40 -5.75
N GLN A 39 10.91 -9.69 -6.80
CA GLN A 39 10.56 -10.71 -7.77
C GLN A 39 10.45 -12.10 -7.14
N GLU A 40 11.41 -12.49 -6.30
CA GLU A 40 11.45 -13.81 -5.64
C GLU A 40 10.18 -14.04 -4.79
N ILE A 41 9.75 -13.03 -4.05
CA ILE A 41 8.53 -13.09 -3.23
C ILE A 41 7.28 -13.19 -4.10
N LEU A 42 7.21 -12.46 -5.21
CA LEU A 42 6.07 -12.52 -6.13
C LEU A 42 5.97 -13.90 -6.80
N GLU A 43 7.10 -14.49 -7.20
CA GLU A 43 7.17 -15.83 -7.77
C GLU A 43 6.68 -16.89 -6.79
N GLU A 44 7.15 -16.83 -5.53
CA GLU A 44 6.70 -17.73 -4.46
C GLU A 44 5.18 -17.64 -4.25
N ARG A 45 4.65 -16.42 -4.10
CA ARG A 45 3.21 -16.18 -3.91
C ARG A 45 2.40 -16.66 -5.11
N MET A 46 2.91 -16.42 -6.31
CA MET A 46 2.24 -16.84 -7.54
C MET A 46 2.21 -18.38 -7.65
N ASN A 47 3.27 -19.06 -7.22
CA ASN A 47 3.30 -20.52 -7.17
C ASN A 47 2.27 -21.09 -6.18
N LEU A 48 2.12 -20.48 -4.99
CA LEU A 48 1.07 -20.87 -4.03
C LEU A 48 -0.33 -20.73 -4.63
N ILE A 49 -0.57 -19.66 -5.41
CA ILE A 49 -1.85 -19.46 -6.11
C ILE A 49 -2.07 -20.56 -7.15
N HIS A 50 -1.11 -20.80 -8.03
CA HIS A 50 -1.24 -21.80 -9.10
C HIS A 50 -1.39 -23.22 -8.60
N THR A 51 -0.77 -23.55 -7.47
CA THR A 51 -0.84 -24.89 -6.86
C THR A 51 -2.07 -25.07 -5.97
N GLY A 52 -2.92 -24.04 -5.82
CA GLY A 52 -4.09 -24.09 -4.95
C GLY A 52 -3.76 -24.07 -3.46
N GLN A 53 -2.53 -23.70 -3.10
CA GLN A 53 -2.05 -23.64 -1.71
C GLN A 53 -2.17 -22.23 -1.10
N ALA A 54 -2.56 -21.23 -1.90
CA ALA A 54 -2.79 -19.88 -1.39
C ALA A 54 -4.03 -19.82 -0.50
N GLU A 55 -3.88 -19.21 0.69
CA GLU A 55 -4.98 -18.84 1.55
C GLU A 55 -5.54 -17.47 1.16
N TYR A 56 -6.86 -17.37 1.06
CA TYR A 56 -7.57 -16.13 0.79
C TYR A 56 -8.36 -15.73 2.01
N VAL A 57 -8.40 -14.43 2.29
CA VAL A 57 -9.24 -13.85 3.33
C VAL A 57 -10.15 -12.79 2.73
N THR A 58 -11.35 -12.66 3.27
CA THR A 58 -12.23 -11.54 2.96
C THR A 58 -11.68 -10.25 3.56
N ILE A 59 -12.16 -9.10 3.06
CA ILE A 59 -11.80 -7.79 3.63
C ILE A 59 -12.28 -7.71 5.09
N GLU A 60 -13.43 -8.28 5.40
CA GLU A 60 -13.98 -8.38 6.76
C GLU A 60 -13.06 -9.18 7.68
N GLU A 61 -12.60 -10.36 7.23
CA GLU A 61 -11.66 -11.20 7.97
C GLU A 61 -10.33 -10.50 8.20
N LEU A 62 -9.82 -9.77 7.20
CA LEU A 62 -8.58 -9.00 7.30
C LEU A 62 -8.70 -7.89 8.36
N LYS A 63 -9.80 -7.14 8.37
CA LYS A 63 -10.06 -6.09 9.36
C LYS A 63 -10.07 -6.63 10.79
N ILE A 64 -10.66 -7.81 11.00
CA ILE A 64 -10.71 -8.48 12.30
C ILE A 64 -9.31 -8.94 12.74
N LYS A 65 -8.49 -9.48 11.82
CA LYS A 65 -7.10 -9.89 12.12
C LYS A 65 -6.22 -8.71 12.50
N GLN A 66 -6.32 -7.57 11.78
CA GLN A 66 -5.51 -6.38 12.09
C GLN A 66 -5.88 -5.73 13.42
N ALA A 67 -7.16 -5.75 13.81
CA ALA A 67 -7.61 -5.22 15.10
C ALA A 67 -7.04 -6.00 16.32
N LYS A 68 -6.48 -7.21 16.13
CA LYS A 68 -5.90 -8.05 17.19
C LYS A 68 -4.38 -7.89 17.34
N SER A 69 -3.71 -7.14 16.46
CA SER A 69 -2.24 -6.93 16.50
C SER A 69 -1.83 -5.56 17.06
N PHE A 70 -2.76 -4.80 17.64
CA PHE A 70 -2.50 -3.54 18.34
C PHE A 70 -3.02 -3.60 19.78
#